data_AF-A0A1M3PN69-F1
#
_entry.id   AF-A0A1M3PN69-F1
#
_cell.length_a   1.000
_cell.length_b   1.000
_cell.length_c   1.000
_cell.angle_alpha   90.00
_cell.angle_beta   90.00
_cell.angle_gamma   90.00
#
_symmetry.space_group_name_H-M   'P 1'
#
loop_
_entity.id
_entity.type
_entity.pdbx_description
1 polymer ?
#
loop_
_entity_poly.entity_id
_entity_poly.type
_entity_poly.pdbx_seq_one_letter_code
_entity_poly.pdbx_strand_id
1 'polypeptide(L)' 'MTRAALVMAAVSAASALAGAVVLSRPAHSEQAIYGKRIVATMALAFALILALFAWGLERASG' A
#
# COMPACT_ATOMS: atom_id res chain seq x y z
N MET A 1 -2.04 -16.46 -12.32
CA MET A 1 -1.17 -15.44 -11.73
C MET A 1 0.29 -15.68 -12.03
N THR A 2 0.93 -14.79 -12.78
CA THR A 2 2.39 -14.82 -12.95
C THR A 2 3.09 -14.61 -11.60
N ARG A 3 4.31 -15.15 -11.44
CA ARG A 3 5.08 -14.96 -10.19
C ARG A 3 5.26 -13.49 -9.84
N ALA A 4 5.53 -12.65 -10.85
CA ALA A 4 5.68 -11.21 -10.67
C ALA A 4 4.37 -10.55 -10.20
N ALA A 5 3.23 -10.87 -10.80
CA ALA A 5 1.93 -10.34 -10.38
C ALA A 5 1.59 -10.76 -8.94
N LEU A 6 1.93 -12.00 -8.55
CA LEU A 6 1.70 -12.51 -7.20
C LEU A 6 2.53 -11.75 -6.15
N VAL A 7 3.83 -11.52 -6.43
CA VAL A 7 4.69 -10.73 -5.55
C VAL A 7 4.17 -9.30 -5.41
N MET A 8 3.78 -8.65 -6.51
CA MET A 8 3.22 -7.29 -6.47
C MET A 8 1.93 -7.23 -5.64
N ALA A 9 1.03 -8.21 -5.81
CA ALA A 9 -0.20 -8.29 -5.03
C ALA A 9 0.07 -8.50 -3.53
N ALA A 10 1.04 -9.33 -3.17
CA ALA A 10 1.44 -9.55 -1.78
C ALA A 10 2.03 -8.29 -1.13
N VAL A 11 2.93 -7.59 -1.82
CA VAL A 11 3.53 -6.34 -1.34
C VAL A 11 2.48 -5.22 -1.26
N SER A 12 1.53 -5.19 -2.21
CA SER A 12 0.38 -4.29 -2.17
C SER A 12 -0.43 -4.49 -0.88
N ALA A 13 -0.82 -5.74 -0.59
CA ALA A 13 -1.58 -6.06 0.62
C ALA A 13 -0.83 -5.69 1.91
N ALA A 14 0.47 -6.00 1.99
CA ALA A 14 1.30 -5.64 3.13
C ALA A 14 1.40 -4.12 3.33
N SER A 15 1.55 -3.37 2.23
CA SER A 15 1.64 -1.91 2.25
C SER A 15 0.31 -1.26 2.63
N ALA A 16 -0.81 -1.81 2.14
CA ALA A 16 -2.14 -1.37 2.52
C ALA A 16 -2.40 -1.56 4.03
N LEU A 17 -2.02 -2.73 4.55
CA LEU A 17 -2.13 -3.04 5.97
C LEU A 17 -1.24 -2.11 6.81
N ALA A 18 -0.01 -1.86 6.39
CA ALA A 18 0.89 -0.93 7.06
C ALA A 18 0.30 0.48 7.11
N GLY A 19 -0.23 0.98 5.98
CA GLY A 19 -0.91 2.28 5.92
C GLY A 19 -2.12 2.35 6.86
N ALA A 20 -2.95 1.31 6.89
CA ALA A 20 -4.10 1.23 7.78
C ALA A 20 -3.71 1.20 9.27
N VAL A 21 -2.67 0.45 9.64
CA VAL A 21 -2.13 0.41 11.01
C VAL A 21 -1.55 1.75 11.41
N VAL A 22 -0.83 2.43 10.52
CA VAL A 22 -0.34 3.79 10.78
C VAL A 22 -1.52 4.73 11.02
N LEU A 23 -2.59 4.65 10.20
CA LEU A 23 -3.81 5.45 10.35
C LEU A 23 -4.61 5.16 11.62
N SER A 24 -4.56 3.94 12.16
CA SER A 24 -5.31 3.59 13.38
C SER A 24 -4.60 3.99 14.67
N ARG A 25 -3.27 4.24 14.62
CA ARG A 25 -2.49 4.61 15.82
C ARG A 25 -2.85 6.00 16.36
N PRO A 26 -3.14 6.17 17.66
CA PRO A 26 -3.39 7.49 18.25
C PRO A 26 -2.14 8.38 18.16
N ALA A 27 -2.36 9.68 17.94
CA ALA A 27 -1.31 10.69 17.88
C ALA A 27 -1.78 11.95 18.61
N HIS A 28 -0.96 12.48 19.52
CA HIS A 28 -1.34 13.57 20.42
C HIS A 28 -0.60 14.89 20.16
N SER A 29 0.38 14.89 19.25
CA SER A 29 1.07 16.11 18.81
C SER A 29 0.78 16.41 17.34
N GLU A 30 0.80 17.69 16.97
CA GLU A 30 0.57 18.11 15.57
C GLU A 30 1.57 17.49 14.60
N GLN A 31 2.85 17.44 14.98
CA GLN A 31 3.89 16.77 14.19
C GLN A 31 3.61 15.28 14.00
N ALA A 32 3.14 14.58 15.03
CA ALA A 32 2.80 13.17 14.93
C ALA A 32 1.58 12.93 14.03
N ILE A 33 0.56 13.80 14.10
CA ILE A 33 -0.62 13.73 13.21
C ILE A 33 -0.20 13.93 11.75
N TYR A 34 0.63 14.93 11.48
CA TYR A 34 1.10 15.23 10.12
C TYR A 34 1.98 14.11 9.57
N GLY A 35 2.97 13.66 10.34
CA GLY A 35 3.85 12.55 9.95
C GLY A 35 3.07 11.26 9.69
N LYS A 36 2.11 10.93 10.55
CA LYS A 36 1.20 9.79 10.36
C LYS A 36 0.43 9.88 9.04
N ARG A 37 -0.13 11.04 8.71
CA ARG A 37 -0.88 11.24 7.45
C ARG A 37 0.02 11.06 6.23
N ILE A 38 1.22 11.62 6.23
CA ILE A 38 2.18 11.44 5.12
C ILE A 38 2.51 9.97 4.94
N VAL A 39 3.00 9.31 6.00
CA VAL A 39 3.46 7.92 5.93
C VAL A 39 2.32 7.00 5.49
N ALA A 40 1.13 7.17 6.06
CA ALA A 40 -0.05 6.42 5.66
C ALA A 40 -0.41 6.62 4.19
N THR A 41 -0.45 7.88 3.74
CA THR A 41 -0.83 8.20 2.35
C THR A 41 0.18 7.63 1.36
N MET A 42 1.47 7.71 1.67
CA MET A 42 2.52 7.11 0.84
C MET A 42 2.40 5.58 0.78
N ALA A 43 2.16 4.92 1.92
CA ALA A 43 1.98 3.47 1.97
C ALA A 43 0.74 3.00 1.19
N LEU A 44 -0.39 3.71 1.32
CA LEU A 44 -1.62 3.41 0.59
C LEU A 44 -1.48 3.68 -0.91
N ALA A 45 -0.83 4.77 -1.30
CA ALA A 45 -0.56 5.06 -2.71
C ALA A 45 0.33 3.98 -3.34
N PHE A 46 1.39 3.56 -2.63
CA PHE A 46 2.25 2.46 -3.08
C PHE A 46 1.48 1.15 -3.22
N ALA A 47 0.62 0.83 -2.25
CA ALA A 47 -0.26 -0.33 -2.33
C ALA A 47 -1.18 -0.30 -3.56
N LEU A 48 -1.80 0.85 -3.83
CA LEU A 48 -2.70 1.05 -4.96
C LEU A 48 -1.96 0.84 -6.29
N ILE A 49 -0.78 1.46 -6.44
CA ILE A 49 0.03 1.34 -7.65
C ILE A 49 0.38 -0.13 -7.90
N LEU A 50 0.88 -0.84 -6.88
CA LEU A 50 1.22 -2.26 -7.03
C LEU A 50 0.01 -3.13 -7.36
N ALA A 51 -1.16 -2.84 -6.82
CA ALA A 51 -2.39 -3.57 -7.16
C ALA A 51 -2.77 -3.37 -8.63
N LEU A 52 -2.69 -2.13 -9.13
CA LEU A 52 -2.96 -1.82 -10.54
C LEU A 52 -1.97 -2.52 -11.48
N PHE A 53 -0.68 -2.51 -11.14
CA PHE A 53 0.35 -3.21 -11.92
C PHE A 53 0.17 -4.73 -11.88
N ALA A 54 -0.12 -5.32 -10.72
CA ALA A 54 -0.38 -6.75 -10.59
C ALA A 54 -1.55 -7.18 -11.47
N TRP A 55 -2.63 -6.40 -11.44
CA TRP A 55 -3.82 -6.65 -12.26
C TRP A 55 -3.55 -6.48 -13.75
N GLY A 56 -2.86 -5.40 -14.15
CA GLY A 56 -2.52 -5.14 -15.54
C GLY A 56 -1.59 -6.20 -16.11
N LEU A 57 -0.59 -6.62 -15.33
CA LEU A 57 0.35 -7.67 -15.73
C LEU A 57 -0.37 -9.00 -15.93
N GLU A 58 -1.27 -9.37 -15.01
CA GLU A 58 -2.03 -10.61 -15.13
C GLU A 58 -2.85 -10.65 -16.42
N ARG A 59 -3.49 -9.52 -16.77
CA ARG A 59 -4.26 -9.39 -18.00
C ARG A 59 -3.42 -9.38 -19.27
N ALA A 60 -2.20 -8.86 -19.22
CA ALA A 60 -1.29 -8.86 -20.36
C ALA A 60 -0.64 -10.23 -20.60
N SER A 61 -0.59 -11.08 -19.56
CA SER A 61 0.05 -12.40 -19.60
C SER A 61 -0.89 -13.57 -19.86
N GLY A 62 -2.20 -13.34 -19.86
CA GLY A 62 -3.24 -14.31 -20.21
C GLY A 62 -3.74 -14.10 -21.64
#